data_AF-A0A847XXQ5-F1
#
_entry.id   AF-A0A847XXQ5-F1
#
_cell.length_a   1.000
_cell.length_b   1.000
_cell.length_c   1.000
_cell.angle_alpha   90.00
_cell.angle_beta   90.00
_cell.angle_gamma   90.00
#
_symmetry.space_group_name_H-M   'P 1'
#
loop_
_entity.id
_entity.type
_entity.pdbx_description
1 polymer ?
#
loop_
_entity_poly.entity_id
_entity_poly.type
_entity_poly.pdbx_seq_one_letter_code
_entity_poly.pdbx_strand_id
1 'polypeptide(L)'
;MNEIKSWQWLIIAAGLFMTLLCIVFAAWLTVQNIDQNLAQTNSTVAPTEIAAKPVINPTRTPFLPLRLPTSIGFPFRPTPTPPVAIEEIIPPPQDEPDPALEFPPDSYQIEGVVTNPQWFTLDCEARTAVDWAAFYGVPIDENVFLGSLPHSDNPDLGFVGRFDGQQGQLPPNSYGIHADPIADQLNEFGVSARSAKGLSWEDLKYEIASGRPVIAWVIYNTVPGNPIQYQDSNGNTTIVANFEHTVIVTGYTPDSVSIADNGRYYERTLQIFLASWSALGNMAIMAGN
;
A
#
# COMPACT_ATOMS: atom_id res chain seq x y z
N MET A 1 -23.48 50.17 24.46
CA MET A 1 -23.85 49.24 23.36
C MET A 1 -22.95 49.58 22.20
N ASN A 2 -22.03 48.70 21.82
CA ASN A 2 -21.08 48.98 20.74
C ASN A 2 -21.80 48.80 19.40
N GLU A 3 -21.96 49.90 18.66
CA GLU A 3 -22.52 49.87 17.31
C GLU A 3 -21.56 49.16 16.36
N ILE A 4 -22.08 48.12 15.68
CA ILE A 4 -21.34 47.39 14.65
C ILE A 4 -21.14 48.33 13.46
N LYS A 5 -19.88 48.60 13.10
CA LYS A 5 -19.53 49.46 11.97
C LYS A 5 -19.93 48.79 10.65
N SER A 6 -20.28 49.57 9.64
CA SER A 6 -20.74 49.07 8.33
C SER A 6 -19.78 48.07 7.67
N TRP A 7 -18.46 48.19 7.86
CA TRP A 7 -17.49 47.23 7.31
C TRP A 7 -17.60 45.84 7.98
N GLN A 8 -17.93 45.79 9.27
CA GLN A 8 -18.03 44.52 10.01
C GLN A 8 -19.18 43.67 9.47
N TRP A 9 -20.26 44.31 9.00
CA TRP A 9 -21.34 43.64 8.28
C TRP A 9 -20.89 43.01 6.96
N LEU A 10 -19.95 43.64 6.23
CA LEU A 10 -19.40 43.07 5.00
C LEU A 10 -18.56 41.82 5.27
N ILE A 11 -17.78 41.81 6.36
CA ILE A 11 -16.99 40.62 6.76
C ILE A 11 -17.91 39.48 7.17
N ILE A 12 -18.95 39.77 7.97
CA ILE A 12 -19.94 38.78 8.39
C ILE A 12 -20.68 38.21 7.17
N ALA A 13 -21.11 39.07 6.24
CA ALA A 13 -21.78 38.63 5.02
C ALA A 13 -20.88 37.77 4.13
N ALA A 14 -19.60 38.13 3.97
CA ALA A 14 -18.63 37.33 3.22
C ALA A 14 -18.36 35.96 3.88
N GLY A 15 -18.26 35.91 5.21
CA GLY A 15 -18.11 34.67 5.96
C GLY A 15 -19.31 33.75 5.83
N LEU A 16 -20.54 34.29 5.93
CA LEU A 16 -21.77 33.53 5.72
C LEU A 16 -21.89 33.00 4.29
N PHE A 17 -21.48 33.80 3.30
CA PHE A 17 -21.49 33.40 1.88
C PHE A 17 -20.49 32.27 1.60
N MET A 18 -19.25 32.34 2.12
CA MET A 18 -18.28 31.24 1.99
C MET A 18 -18.76 29.98 2.70
N THR A 19 -19.38 30.11 3.88
CA THR A 19 -19.94 28.95 4.59
C THR A 19 -21.04 28.28 3.77
N LEU A 20 -21.93 29.07 3.15
CA LEU A 20 -22.97 28.57 2.26
C LEU A 20 -22.37 27.84 1.04
N LEU A 21 -21.32 28.40 0.43
CA LEU A 21 -20.60 27.76 -0.68
C LEU A 21 -19.99 26.41 -0.26
N CYS A 22 -19.38 26.32 0.92
CA CYS A 22 -18.84 25.07 1.45
C CYS A 22 -19.94 24.02 1.67
N ILE A 23 -21.10 24.42 2.21
CA ILE A 23 -22.24 23.51 2.43
C ILE A 23 -22.80 23.01 1.09
N VAL A 24 -22.97 23.89 0.11
CA VAL A 24 -23.45 23.52 -1.24
C VAL A 24 -22.46 22.59 -1.93
N PHE A 25 -21.16 22.86 -1.82
CA PHE A 25 -20.12 22.01 -2.39
C PHE A 25 -20.05 20.63 -1.72
N ALA A 26 -20.13 20.57 -0.39
CA ALA A 26 -20.20 19.31 0.35
C ALA A 26 -21.45 18.50 -0.02
N ALA A 27 -22.62 19.15 -0.13
CA ALA A 27 -23.85 18.50 -0.58
C ALA A 27 -23.72 17.95 -2.01
N TRP A 28 -23.09 18.72 -2.93
CA TRP A 28 -22.85 18.26 -4.29
C TRP A 28 -21.93 17.03 -4.34
N LEU A 29 -20.84 16.99 -3.56
CA LEU A 29 -19.98 15.81 -3.44
C LEU A 29 -20.73 14.59 -2.90
N THR A 30 -21.62 14.76 -1.92
CA THR A 30 -22.43 13.65 -1.40
C THR A 30 -23.41 13.08 -2.43
N VAL A 31 -24.03 13.95 -3.25
CA VAL A 31 -24.94 13.51 -4.33
C VAL A 31 -24.17 12.73 -5.40
N GLN A 32 -22.99 13.21 -5.80
CA GLN A 32 -22.16 12.47 -6.76
C GLN A 32 -21.75 11.09 -6.22
N ASN A 33 -21.45 10.97 -4.93
CA ASN A 33 -21.11 9.69 -4.32
C ASN A 33 -22.30 8.71 -4.29
N ILE A 34 -23.52 9.21 -4.06
CA ILE A 34 -24.75 8.39 -4.10
C ILE A 34 -25.05 7.89 -5.52
N ASP A 35 -24.91 8.75 -6.54
CA ASP A 35 -25.15 8.36 -7.94
C ASP A 35 -24.19 7.26 -8.41
N GLN A 36 -22.93 7.30 -7.96
CA GLN A 36 -21.95 6.25 -8.24
C GLN A 36 -22.35 4.90 -7.62
N ASN A 37 -22.85 4.92 -6.37
CA ASN A 37 -23.32 3.70 -5.69
C ASN A 37 -24.58 3.12 -6.37
N LEU A 38 -25.51 3.96 -6.82
CA LEU A 38 -26.70 3.52 -7.54
C LEU A 38 -26.37 2.91 -8.92
N ALA A 39 -25.40 3.49 -9.64
CA ALA A 39 -24.91 2.93 -10.90
C ALA A 39 -24.26 1.53 -10.71
N GLN A 40 -23.60 1.29 -9.58
CA GLN A 40 -23.03 -0.02 -9.24
C GLN A 40 -24.11 -1.06 -8.90
N THR A 41 -25.17 -0.68 -8.19
CA THR A 41 -26.25 -1.62 -7.82
C THR A 41 -27.05 -2.16 -9.01
N ASN A 42 -27.15 -1.40 -10.11
CA ASN A 42 -27.93 -1.82 -11.30
C ASN A 42 -27.15 -2.70 -12.29
N SER A 43 -25.86 -2.97 -12.06
CA SER A 43 -25.05 -3.81 -12.97
C SER A 43 -25.02 -5.30 -12.59
N THR A 44 -25.73 -5.72 -11.54
CA THR A 44 -25.65 -7.10 -10.99
C THR A 44 -26.97 -7.86 -11.14
N VAL A 45 -27.51 -7.98 -12.36
CA VAL A 45 -28.41 -9.10 -12.70
C VAL A 45 -28.25 -9.46 -14.19
N ALA A 46 -27.33 -10.37 -14.49
CA ALA A 46 -27.37 -11.16 -15.72
C ALA A 46 -27.34 -12.65 -15.34
N PRO A 47 -28.20 -13.52 -15.92
CA PRO A 47 -28.26 -14.92 -15.52
C PRO A 47 -27.06 -15.71 -16.05
N THR A 48 -26.38 -16.44 -15.17
CA THR A 48 -25.27 -17.34 -15.50
C THR A 48 -25.78 -18.56 -16.29
N GLU A 49 -25.42 -18.62 -17.58
CA GLU A 49 -25.47 -19.84 -18.39
C GLU A 49 -24.19 -20.65 -18.13
N ILE A 50 -24.34 -21.92 -17.75
CA ILE A 50 -23.25 -22.83 -17.40
C ILE A 50 -22.54 -23.26 -18.69
N ALA A 51 -21.36 -22.71 -18.97
CA ALA A 51 -20.46 -23.19 -20.01
C ALA A 51 -19.26 -23.93 -19.40
N ALA A 52 -19.07 -25.18 -19.82
CA ALA A 52 -18.06 -26.11 -19.34
C ALA A 52 -16.61 -25.63 -19.65
N LYS A 53 -15.70 -25.86 -18.69
CA LYS A 53 -14.26 -25.55 -18.81
C LYS A 53 -13.57 -26.48 -19.84
N PRO A 54 -12.68 -25.99 -20.71
CA PRO A 54 -11.83 -26.86 -21.51
C PRO A 54 -10.64 -27.34 -20.66
N VAL A 55 -10.39 -28.66 -20.70
CA VAL A 55 -9.21 -29.31 -20.13
C VAL A 55 -8.02 -28.99 -21.03
N ILE A 56 -7.05 -28.23 -20.53
CA ILE A 56 -5.75 -28.00 -21.18
C ILE A 56 -4.80 -29.15 -20.82
N ASN A 57 -4.47 -29.96 -21.82
CA ASN A 57 -3.45 -31.00 -21.74
C ASN A 57 -2.07 -30.36 -21.98
N PRO A 58 -1.03 -30.62 -21.16
CA PRO A 58 0.31 -30.11 -21.43
C PRO A 58 0.98 -30.90 -22.56
N THR A 59 1.16 -30.27 -23.71
CA THR A 59 1.96 -30.80 -24.83
C THR A 59 3.45 -30.73 -24.46
N ARG A 60 4.10 -31.88 -24.30
CA ARG A 60 5.57 -31.98 -24.20
C ARG A 60 6.20 -31.76 -25.57
N THR A 61 6.85 -30.61 -25.76
CA THR A 61 7.75 -30.36 -26.89
C THR A 61 9.12 -31.01 -26.60
N PRO A 62 9.72 -31.76 -27.54
CA PRO A 62 11.07 -32.30 -27.35
C PRO A 62 12.12 -31.22 -27.62
N PHE A 63 13.03 -31.03 -26.67
CA PHE A 63 14.25 -30.24 -26.85
C PHE A 63 15.18 -30.94 -27.85
N LEU A 64 15.61 -30.23 -28.89
CA LEU A 64 16.69 -30.64 -29.79
C LEU A 64 18.05 -30.21 -29.20
N PRO A 65 19.10 -31.04 -29.18
CA PRO A 65 20.43 -30.60 -28.79
C PRO A 65 21.09 -29.79 -29.91
N LEU A 66 21.70 -28.67 -29.52
CA LEU A 66 22.49 -27.78 -30.39
C LEU A 66 23.76 -28.49 -30.87
N ARG A 67 23.96 -28.62 -32.19
CA ARG A 67 25.21 -29.13 -32.77
C ARG A 67 26.20 -27.97 -32.95
N LEU A 68 27.38 -28.07 -32.35
CA LEU A 68 28.51 -27.18 -32.65
C LEU A 68 29.07 -27.50 -34.05
N PRO A 69 29.51 -26.50 -34.84
CA PRO A 69 30.17 -26.75 -36.11
C PRO A 69 31.58 -27.32 -35.90
N THR A 70 31.83 -28.44 -36.55
CA THR A 70 33.14 -29.09 -36.71
C THR A 70 34.10 -28.18 -37.49
N SER A 71 35.30 -28.00 -36.94
CA SER A 71 36.44 -27.32 -37.56
C SER A 71 36.82 -27.96 -38.89
N ILE A 72 36.83 -27.16 -39.97
CA ILE A 72 37.39 -27.53 -41.28
C ILE A 72 38.82 -26.96 -41.33
N GLY A 73 39.81 -27.86 -41.39
CA GLY A 73 41.20 -27.49 -41.57
C GLY A 73 41.49 -27.06 -43.02
N PHE A 74 41.96 -25.84 -43.20
CA PHE A 74 42.54 -25.37 -44.46
C PHE A 74 44.07 -25.33 -44.35
N PRO A 75 44.84 -25.72 -45.39
CA PRO A 75 46.28 -25.56 -45.40
C PRO A 75 46.65 -24.08 -45.62
N PHE A 76 47.28 -23.46 -44.63
CA PHE A 76 47.86 -22.12 -44.76
C PHE A 76 49.15 -22.17 -45.59
N ARG A 77 49.21 -21.33 -46.64
CA ARG A 77 50.42 -20.97 -47.37
C ARG A 77 50.96 -19.66 -46.77
N PRO A 78 52.25 -19.55 -46.39
CA PRO A 78 52.76 -18.31 -45.85
C PRO A 78 52.96 -17.27 -46.96
N THR A 79 52.32 -16.11 -46.78
CA THR A 79 52.58 -14.88 -47.54
C THR A 79 53.54 -14.01 -46.71
N PRO A 80 54.56 -13.34 -47.30
CA PRO A 80 55.48 -12.51 -46.55
C PRO A 80 54.79 -11.30 -45.90
N THR A 81 55.06 -11.14 -44.61
CA THR A 81 54.54 -10.12 -43.71
C THR A 81 55.03 -8.71 -44.09
N PRO A 82 54.15 -7.70 -44.26
CA PRO A 82 54.57 -6.30 -44.34
C PRO A 82 54.97 -5.77 -42.95
N PRO A 83 55.82 -4.73 -42.87
CA PRO A 83 56.36 -4.28 -41.59
C PRO A 83 55.28 -3.64 -40.71
N VAL A 84 55.32 -4.01 -39.42
CA VAL A 84 54.41 -3.58 -38.37
C VAL A 84 54.40 -2.05 -38.23
N ALA A 85 53.24 -1.44 -38.46
CA ALA A 85 52.98 -0.09 -37.98
C ALA A 85 52.75 -0.17 -36.46
N ILE A 86 53.48 0.65 -35.71
CA ILE A 86 53.33 0.73 -34.26
C ILE A 86 52.02 1.48 -34.00
N GLU A 87 50.93 0.73 -33.77
CA GLU A 87 49.72 1.30 -33.21
C GLU A 87 50.01 1.70 -31.75
N GLU A 88 49.74 2.97 -31.45
CA GLU A 88 49.76 3.50 -30.10
C GLU A 88 48.78 2.69 -29.25
N ILE A 89 49.29 1.99 -28.24
CA ILE A 89 48.48 1.20 -27.31
C ILE A 89 47.68 2.19 -26.48
N ILE A 90 46.43 2.46 -26.89
CA ILE A 90 45.46 3.14 -26.05
C ILE A 90 45.15 2.17 -24.90
N PRO A 91 45.49 2.48 -23.63
CA PRO A 91 45.11 1.62 -22.53
C PRO A 91 43.57 1.53 -22.48
N PRO A 92 43.00 0.34 -22.19
CA PRO A 92 41.56 0.22 -22.02
C PRO A 92 41.11 1.21 -20.93
N PRO A 93 39.88 1.77 -21.03
CA PRO A 93 39.36 2.67 -20.02
C PRO A 93 39.48 2.03 -18.65
N GLN A 94 40.18 2.73 -17.76
CA GLN A 94 40.46 2.32 -16.40
C GLN A 94 39.14 2.23 -15.64
N ASP A 95 38.78 1.03 -15.19
CA ASP A 95 37.77 0.69 -14.18
C ASP A 95 36.79 1.82 -13.81
N GLU A 96 35.77 2.07 -14.66
CA GLU A 96 34.55 2.64 -14.11
C GLU A 96 33.92 1.54 -13.23
N PRO A 97 33.63 1.82 -11.95
CA PRO A 97 32.89 0.86 -11.13
C PRO A 97 31.60 0.54 -11.88
N ASP A 98 31.35 -0.74 -12.13
CA ASP A 98 30.05 -1.22 -12.58
C ASP A 98 29.01 -0.55 -11.68
N PRO A 99 28.09 0.29 -12.20
CA PRO A 99 27.06 0.87 -11.37
C PRO A 99 26.19 -0.29 -10.93
N ALA A 100 26.55 -0.91 -9.81
CA ALA A 100 25.67 -1.75 -9.04
C ALA A 100 24.39 -0.93 -8.93
N LEU A 101 23.32 -1.40 -9.59
CA LEU A 101 22.02 -0.76 -9.56
C LEU A 101 21.73 -0.43 -8.09
N GLU A 102 21.61 0.87 -7.78
CA GLU A 102 21.34 1.32 -6.43
C GLU A 102 20.05 0.63 -5.97
N PHE A 103 20.13 -0.06 -4.84
CA PHE A 103 18.98 -0.75 -4.25
C PHE A 103 18.61 -0.04 -2.95
N PRO A 104 17.32 0.31 -2.77
CA PRO A 104 16.19 0.10 -3.68
C PRO A 104 16.22 1.08 -4.87
N PRO A 105 15.68 0.71 -6.05
CA PRO A 105 15.59 1.61 -7.21
C PRO A 105 14.68 2.81 -6.91
N ASP A 106 14.79 3.88 -7.72
CA ASP A 106 13.97 5.10 -7.58
C ASP A 106 12.46 4.86 -7.73
N SER A 107 12.07 3.81 -8.44
CA SER A 107 10.68 3.37 -8.56
C SER A 107 10.56 1.85 -8.60
N TYR A 108 9.47 1.35 -8.04
CA TYR A 108 9.13 -0.06 -8.06
C TYR A 108 7.62 -0.24 -7.93
N GLN A 109 7.06 -1.22 -8.63
CA GLN A 109 5.64 -1.59 -8.53
C GLN A 109 5.52 -3.10 -8.39
N ILE A 110 4.82 -3.53 -7.34
CA ILE A 110 4.44 -4.92 -7.12
C ILE A 110 3.14 -5.16 -7.88
N GLU A 111 3.12 -6.24 -8.66
CA GLU A 111 1.95 -6.72 -9.37
C GLU A 111 1.26 -7.85 -8.59
N GLY A 112 -0.05 -8.02 -8.77
CA GLY A 112 -0.79 -9.16 -8.21
C GLY A 112 -1.25 -9.01 -6.76
N VAL A 113 -1.03 -7.86 -6.12
CA VAL A 113 -1.69 -7.53 -4.85
C VAL A 113 -3.17 -7.31 -5.13
N VAL A 114 -4.03 -8.10 -4.47
CA VAL A 114 -5.49 -7.94 -4.54
C VAL A 114 -5.93 -6.99 -3.44
N THR A 115 -6.99 -6.22 -3.68
CA THR A 115 -7.72 -5.52 -2.62
C THR A 115 -9.22 -5.75 -2.78
N ASN A 116 -9.91 -5.93 -1.66
CA ASN A 116 -11.35 -6.10 -1.58
C ASN A 116 -11.98 -5.00 -0.71
N PRO A 117 -13.29 -4.73 -0.87
CA PRO A 117 -13.97 -3.86 0.06
C PRO A 117 -14.06 -4.49 1.46
N GLN A 118 -14.02 -3.65 2.48
CA GLN A 118 -14.25 -4.03 3.88
C GLN A 118 -15.73 -4.35 4.14
N TRP A 119 -16.04 -5.14 5.18
CA TRP A 119 -17.41 -5.55 5.49
C TRP A 119 -18.07 -4.71 6.58
N PHE A 120 -17.30 -4.25 7.55
CA PHE A 120 -17.74 -3.40 8.64
C PHE A 120 -17.19 -1.98 8.50
N THR A 121 -17.45 -1.10 9.46
CA THR A 121 -16.97 0.28 9.40
C THR A 121 -15.52 0.40 9.91
N LEU A 122 -15.13 -0.50 10.82
CA LEU A 122 -13.86 -0.49 11.54
C LEU A 122 -13.13 -1.84 11.43
N ASP A 123 -13.11 -2.43 10.25
CA ASP A 123 -12.39 -3.68 9.94
C ASP A 123 -11.32 -3.49 8.85
N CYS A 124 -10.88 -2.25 8.62
CA CYS A 124 -9.89 -1.95 7.57
C CYS A 124 -8.58 -2.74 7.77
N GLU A 125 -8.16 -2.95 9.01
CA GLU A 125 -6.96 -3.67 9.41
C GLU A 125 -7.10 -5.16 9.13
N ALA A 126 -8.27 -5.73 9.40
CA ALA A 126 -8.56 -7.11 9.03
C ALA A 126 -8.61 -7.27 7.50
N ARG A 127 -9.24 -6.32 6.79
CA ARG A 127 -9.34 -6.34 5.34
C ARG A 127 -7.97 -6.30 4.67
N THR A 128 -7.15 -5.32 5.01
CA THR A 128 -5.80 -5.21 4.47
C THR A 128 -4.93 -6.40 4.89
N ALA A 129 -5.08 -6.93 6.10
CA ALA A 129 -4.34 -8.12 6.55
C ALA A 129 -4.66 -9.37 5.71
N VAL A 130 -5.94 -9.67 5.45
CA VAL A 130 -6.29 -10.87 4.67
C VAL A 130 -5.98 -10.74 3.18
N ASP A 131 -6.11 -9.53 2.62
CA ASP A 131 -5.70 -9.23 1.24
C ASP A 131 -4.18 -9.37 1.09
N TRP A 132 -3.42 -8.86 2.07
CA TRP A 132 -1.98 -9.00 2.13
C TRP A 132 -1.54 -10.45 2.33
N ALA A 133 -2.20 -11.22 3.19
CA ALA A 133 -1.95 -12.66 3.37
C ALA A 133 -2.19 -13.46 2.09
N ALA A 134 -3.25 -13.12 1.34
CA ALA A 134 -3.56 -13.76 0.07
C ALA A 134 -2.47 -13.53 -0.99
N PHE A 135 -1.77 -12.39 -0.96
CA PHE A 135 -0.60 -12.16 -1.83
C PHE A 135 0.52 -13.19 -1.59
N TYR A 136 0.70 -13.64 -0.34
CA TYR A 136 1.64 -14.71 0.02
C TYR A 136 1.06 -16.12 -0.15
N GLY A 137 -0.11 -16.25 -0.79
CA GLY A 137 -0.73 -17.54 -1.06
C GLY A 137 -1.43 -18.18 0.14
N VAL A 138 -1.71 -17.40 1.20
CA VAL A 138 -2.46 -17.86 2.37
C VAL A 138 -3.80 -17.12 2.43
N PRO A 139 -4.85 -17.64 1.78
CA PRO A 139 -6.17 -17.05 1.84
C PRO A 139 -6.77 -17.24 3.23
N ILE A 140 -7.22 -16.16 3.84
CA ILE A 140 -7.86 -16.15 5.15
C ILE A 140 -9.27 -15.56 5.00
N ASP A 141 -10.26 -16.17 5.66
CA ASP A 141 -11.60 -15.58 5.75
C ASP A 141 -11.58 -14.38 6.72
N GLU A 142 -12.02 -13.21 6.27
CA GLU A 142 -11.98 -11.99 7.09
C GLU A 142 -12.82 -12.07 8.36
N ASN A 143 -13.99 -12.69 8.34
CA ASN A 143 -14.81 -12.79 9.55
C ASN A 143 -14.12 -13.68 10.58
N VAL A 144 -13.44 -14.74 10.11
CA VAL A 144 -12.63 -15.60 10.98
C VAL A 144 -11.41 -14.84 11.52
N PHE A 145 -10.70 -14.07 10.69
CA PHE A 145 -9.56 -13.26 11.12
C PHE A 145 -9.99 -12.18 12.13
N LEU A 146 -10.95 -11.34 11.75
CA LEU A 146 -11.51 -10.27 12.59
C LEU A 146 -12.04 -10.82 13.91
N GLY A 147 -12.79 -11.92 13.88
CA GLY A 147 -13.33 -12.57 15.08
C GLY A 147 -12.31 -13.25 15.98
N SER A 148 -11.06 -13.40 15.52
CA SER A 148 -9.96 -13.96 16.31
C SER A 148 -9.11 -12.91 17.03
N LEU A 149 -9.27 -11.63 16.69
CA LEU A 149 -8.47 -10.56 17.28
C LEU A 149 -8.73 -10.40 18.77
N PRO A 150 -7.68 -10.13 19.59
CA PRO A 150 -7.87 -9.79 20.98
C PRO A 150 -8.62 -8.46 21.11
N HIS A 151 -9.32 -8.26 22.23
CA HIS A 151 -9.93 -6.98 22.58
C HIS A 151 -9.17 -6.32 23.72
N SER A 152 -9.06 -4.99 23.68
CA SER A 152 -8.40 -4.18 24.69
C SER A 152 -8.95 -2.75 24.68
N ASP A 153 -8.66 -1.95 25.72
CA ASP A 153 -8.79 -0.49 25.66
C ASP A 153 -7.56 0.18 25.01
N ASN A 154 -6.46 -0.57 24.86
CA ASN A 154 -5.25 -0.14 24.17
C ASN A 154 -5.15 -0.77 22.77
N PRO A 155 -5.11 0.02 21.69
CA PRO A 155 -5.03 -0.51 20.32
C PRO A 155 -3.74 -1.27 20.02
N ASP A 156 -2.66 -1.03 20.78
CA ASP A 156 -1.41 -1.82 20.67
C ASP A 156 -1.55 -3.25 21.22
N LEU A 157 -2.61 -3.53 21.97
CA LEU A 157 -2.83 -4.82 22.63
C LEU A 157 -4.06 -5.56 22.09
N GLY A 158 -4.99 -4.87 21.43
CA GLY A 158 -6.19 -5.47 20.86
C GLY A 158 -7.18 -4.45 20.31
N PHE A 159 -8.24 -4.95 19.69
CA PHE A 159 -9.28 -4.15 19.06
C PHE A 159 -10.07 -3.34 20.10
N VAL A 160 -10.11 -2.03 19.89
CA VAL A 160 -10.80 -1.07 20.76
C VAL A 160 -12.21 -0.81 20.25
N GLY A 161 -13.19 -1.29 21.01
CA GLY A 161 -14.61 -1.09 20.78
C GLY A 161 -15.24 -2.11 19.84
N ARG A 162 -16.14 -1.66 18.94
CA ARG A 162 -16.97 -2.52 18.08
C ARG A 162 -16.62 -2.36 16.61
N PHE A 163 -16.62 -3.46 15.86
CA PHE A 163 -16.36 -3.46 14.40
C PHE A 163 -17.35 -2.61 13.60
N ASP A 164 -18.60 -2.52 14.04
CA ASP A 164 -19.68 -1.70 13.46
C ASP A 164 -19.81 -0.31 14.09
N GLY A 165 -18.80 0.11 14.85
CA GLY A 165 -18.77 1.40 15.51
C GLY A 165 -18.72 2.59 14.54
N GLN A 166 -18.95 3.79 15.09
CA GLN A 166 -18.80 5.02 14.32
C GLN A 166 -17.33 5.21 13.92
N GLN A 167 -17.08 5.51 12.64
CA GLN A 167 -15.74 5.79 12.16
C GLN A 167 -15.15 7.07 12.76
N GLY A 168 -13.83 7.09 12.89
CA GLY A 168 -13.07 8.31 13.15
C GLY A 168 -13.15 8.82 14.59
N GLN A 169 -13.46 7.94 15.54
CA GLN A 169 -13.39 8.26 16.97
C GLN A 169 -11.98 8.03 17.51
N LEU A 170 -11.83 8.19 18.83
CA LEU A 170 -10.65 7.84 19.61
C LEU A 170 -11.07 6.92 20.77
N PRO A 171 -10.16 6.11 21.33
CA PRO A 171 -10.42 5.38 22.56
C PRO A 171 -10.91 6.32 23.68
N PRO A 172 -11.86 5.88 24.54
CA PRO A 172 -12.40 4.52 24.65
C PRO A 172 -13.58 4.21 23.72
N ASN A 173 -13.95 5.12 22.81
CA ASN A 173 -14.96 4.82 21.80
C ASN A 173 -14.40 3.82 20.77
N SER A 174 -15.27 3.21 19.96
CA SER A 174 -14.83 2.32 18.87
C SER A 174 -13.82 3.01 17.97
N TYR A 175 -12.66 2.39 17.82
CA TYR A 175 -11.50 3.01 17.20
C TYR A 175 -10.92 2.11 16.10
N GLY A 176 -10.44 0.93 16.48
CA GLY A 176 -9.64 0.06 15.62
C GLY A 176 -8.60 -0.69 16.43
N ILE A 177 -7.56 -1.15 15.76
CA ILE A 177 -6.44 -1.94 16.31
C ILE A 177 -5.13 -1.55 15.61
N HIS A 178 -4.02 -1.62 16.33
CA HIS A 178 -2.71 -1.31 15.77
C HIS A 178 -1.99 -2.54 15.23
N ALA A 179 -0.78 -2.34 14.70
CA ALA A 179 -0.05 -3.34 13.92
C ALA A 179 0.34 -4.60 14.69
N ASP A 180 0.73 -4.50 15.96
CA ASP A 180 1.30 -5.64 16.69
C ASP A 180 0.31 -6.81 16.82
N PRO A 181 -0.94 -6.62 17.32
CA PRO A 181 -1.90 -7.72 17.39
C PRO A 181 -2.29 -8.28 16.02
N ILE A 182 -2.27 -7.47 14.96
CA ILE A 182 -2.56 -7.91 13.59
C ILE A 182 -1.42 -8.79 13.06
N ALA A 183 -0.17 -8.39 13.28
CA ALA A 183 1.00 -9.18 12.88
C ALA A 183 1.05 -10.51 13.65
N ASP A 184 0.80 -10.49 14.96
CA ASP A 184 0.69 -11.70 15.77
C ASP A 184 -0.40 -12.64 15.22
N GLN A 185 -1.57 -12.08 14.88
CA GLN A 185 -2.65 -12.88 14.32
C GLN A 185 -2.30 -13.45 12.93
N LEU A 186 -1.66 -12.67 12.05
CA LEU A 186 -1.17 -13.15 10.76
C LEU A 186 -0.21 -14.34 10.91
N ASN A 187 0.70 -14.27 11.91
CA ASN A 187 1.61 -15.36 12.23
C ASN A 187 0.87 -16.63 12.68
N GLU A 188 -0.17 -16.51 13.51
CA GLU A 188 -1.02 -17.63 13.92
C GLU A 188 -1.77 -18.28 12.74
N PHE A 189 -2.12 -17.49 11.72
CA PHE A 189 -2.70 -18.01 10.46
C PHE A 189 -1.65 -18.54 9.46
N GLY A 190 -0.36 -18.50 9.81
CA GLY A 190 0.71 -19.11 9.03
C GLY A 190 1.33 -18.20 7.96
N VAL A 191 1.12 -16.88 8.02
CA VAL A 191 1.90 -15.91 7.23
C VAL A 191 2.89 -15.21 8.13
N SER A 192 4.18 -15.33 7.79
CA SER A 192 5.26 -14.66 8.53
C SER A 192 5.12 -13.14 8.40
N ALA A 193 4.81 -12.47 9.49
CA ALA A 193 4.57 -11.04 9.55
C ALA A 193 5.33 -10.41 10.72
N ARG A 194 5.85 -9.20 10.50
CA ARG A 194 6.46 -8.37 11.55
C ARG A 194 5.85 -6.98 11.51
N SER A 195 5.51 -6.45 12.67
CA SER A 195 5.08 -5.06 12.85
C SER A 195 6.24 -4.21 13.34
N ALA A 196 6.19 -2.91 13.05
CA ALA A 196 7.05 -1.92 13.68
C ALA A 196 6.42 -0.53 13.63
N LYS A 197 6.89 0.34 14.53
CA LYS A 197 6.66 1.78 14.53
C LYS A 197 7.98 2.51 14.35
N GLY A 198 7.90 3.79 13.96
CA GLY A 198 9.08 4.64 13.78
C GLY A 198 9.92 4.27 12.55
N LEU A 199 9.33 3.54 11.60
CA LEU A 199 10.01 3.18 10.36
C LEU A 199 10.31 4.43 9.54
N SER A 200 11.38 4.36 8.78
CA SER A 200 11.73 5.34 7.77
C SER A 200 11.02 5.02 6.45
N TRP A 201 10.91 6.02 5.57
CA TRP A 201 10.47 5.78 4.19
C TRP A 201 11.40 4.81 3.46
N GLU A 202 12.70 4.83 3.79
CA GLU A 202 13.69 3.92 3.22
C GLU A 202 13.37 2.46 3.57
N ASP A 203 12.97 2.17 4.81
CA ASP A 203 12.59 0.81 5.23
C ASP A 203 11.43 0.26 4.38
N LEU A 204 10.43 1.10 4.07
CA LEU A 204 9.32 0.75 3.18
C LEU A 204 9.80 0.51 1.76
N LYS A 205 10.64 1.37 1.19
CA LYS A 205 11.19 1.17 -0.15
C LYS A 205 11.96 -0.14 -0.26
N TYR A 206 12.81 -0.47 0.71
CA TYR A 206 13.57 -1.73 0.72
C TYR A 206 12.64 -2.96 0.72
N GLU A 207 11.59 -2.93 1.53
CA GLU A 207 10.59 -4.01 1.59
C GLU A 207 9.85 -4.15 0.25
N ILE A 208 9.32 -3.03 -0.27
CA ILE A 208 8.54 -2.99 -1.51
C ILE A 208 9.40 -3.38 -2.73
N ALA A 209 10.62 -2.85 -2.85
CA ALA A 209 11.56 -3.17 -3.91
C ALA A 209 12.01 -4.63 -3.89
N SER A 210 11.86 -5.31 -2.74
CA SER A 210 12.06 -6.75 -2.63
C SER A 210 10.84 -7.57 -3.05
N GLY A 211 9.82 -6.94 -3.63
CA GLY A 211 8.59 -7.61 -4.07
C GLY A 211 7.60 -7.90 -2.95
N ARG A 212 7.74 -7.26 -1.78
CA ARG A 212 6.94 -7.52 -0.59
C ARG A 212 6.07 -6.30 -0.24
N PRO A 213 4.73 -6.37 -0.43
CA PRO A 213 3.87 -5.23 -0.11
C PRO A 213 3.85 -4.96 1.39
N VAL A 214 3.49 -3.74 1.78
CA VAL A 214 3.50 -3.28 3.19
C VAL A 214 2.11 -2.83 3.60
N ILE A 215 1.60 -3.27 4.76
CA ILE A 215 0.40 -2.66 5.34
C ILE A 215 0.84 -1.43 6.14
N ALA A 216 0.31 -0.26 5.84
CA ALA A 216 0.64 0.98 6.52
C ALA A 216 -0.58 1.58 7.23
N TRP A 217 -0.38 2.05 8.46
CA TRP A 217 -1.37 2.79 9.24
C TRP A 217 -1.35 4.25 8.85
N VAL A 218 -2.45 4.74 8.29
CA VAL A 218 -2.62 6.10 7.76
C VAL A 218 -3.91 6.71 8.29
N ILE A 219 -4.18 7.95 7.94
CA ILE A 219 -5.49 8.57 8.14
C ILE A 219 -6.34 8.30 6.91
N TYR A 220 -7.62 8.01 7.11
CA TYR A 220 -8.60 7.70 6.06
C TYR A 220 -8.48 8.59 4.81
N ASN A 221 -8.54 7.97 3.63
CA ASN A 221 -8.22 8.56 2.32
C ASN A 221 -6.75 9.00 2.12
N THR A 222 -5.85 8.61 3.02
CA THR A 222 -4.43 9.00 3.04
C THR A 222 -4.30 10.52 3.02
N VAL A 223 -4.81 11.18 4.07
CA VAL A 223 -4.69 12.63 4.28
C VAL A 223 -3.83 12.94 5.51
N PRO A 224 -3.29 14.15 5.67
CA PRO A 224 -2.56 14.50 6.89
C PRO A 224 -3.41 14.35 8.16
N GLY A 225 -2.80 13.85 9.24
CA GLY A 225 -3.45 13.62 10.53
C GLY A 225 -2.88 14.45 11.67
N ASN A 226 -3.54 14.36 12.83
CA ASN A 226 -3.04 14.91 14.07
C ASN A 226 -2.85 13.76 15.09
N PRO A 227 -1.60 13.44 15.48
CA PRO A 227 -1.33 12.44 16.49
C PRO A 227 -1.80 12.92 17.87
N ILE A 228 -2.35 12.00 18.67
CA ILE A 228 -2.81 12.24 20.04
C ILE A 228 -2.21 11.14 20.92
N GLN A 229 -1.61 11.53 22.05
CA GLN A 229 -1.19 10.57 23.05
C GLN A 229 -2.41 10.05 23.81
N TYR A 230 -2.58 8.73 23.83
CA TYR A 230 -3.58 8.02 24.60
C TYR A 230 -2.90 7.23 25.73
N GLN A 231 -3.54 7.16 26.89
CA GLN A 231 -3.13 6.31 28.00
C GLN A 231 -4.27 5.33 28.33
N ASP A 232 -3.93 4.05 28.36
CA ASP A 232 -4.87 2.98 28.71
C ASP A 232 -5.13 2.90 30.22
N SER A 233 -6.08 2.04 30.63
CA SER A 233 -6.42 1.84 32.04
C SER A 233 -5.28 1.26 32.90
N ASN A 234 -4.25 0.67 32.27
CA ASN A 234 -3.06 0.13 32.93
C ASN A 234 -1.91 1.15 33.01
N GLY A 235 -2.07 2.33 32.42
CA GLY A 235 -1.08 3.40 32.40
C GLY A 235 -0.10 3.34 31.22
N ASN A 236 -0.24 2.38 30.30
CA ASN A 236 0.59 2.35 29.09
C ASN A 236 0.14 3.45 28.13
N THR A 237 1.09 3.99 27.36
CA THR A 237 0.80 5.08 26.42
C THR A 237 1.05 4.66 24.99
N THR A 238 0.19 5.10 24.08
CA THR A 238 0.36 4.95 22.63
C THR A 238 -0.09 6.20 21.88
N ILE A 239 0.19 6.26 20.58
CA ILE A 239 -0.27 7.33 19.69
C ILE A 239 -1.49 6.83 18.94
N VAL A 240 -2.56 7.61 18.96
CA VAL A 240 -3.80 7.40 18.21
C VAL A 240 -4.10 8.63 17.37
N ALA A 241 -4.94 8.49 16.35
CA ALA A 241 -5.40 9.63 15.56
C ALA A 241 -6.84 9.43 15.11
N ASN A 242 -7.63 10.51 14.98
CA ASN A 242 -8.96 10.38 14.42
C ASN A 242 -8.87 9.90 12.98
N PHE A 243 -9.82 9.06 12.59
CA PHE A 243 -9.89 8.43 11.26
C PHE A 243 -8.66 7.59 10.96
N GLU A 244 -8.14 6.88 11.95
CA GLU A 244 -7.19 5.80 11.71
C GLU A 244 -7.74 4.82 10.65
N HIS A 245 -6.84 4.37 9.78
CA HIS A 245 -7.13 3.52 8.63
C HIS A 245 -5.88 2.74 8.24
N THR A 246 -6.05 1.64 7.54
CA THR A 246 -4.93 0.88 6.97
C THR A 246 -5.03 0.78 5.46
N VAL A 247 -3.87 0.75 4.80
CA VAL A 247 -3.75 0.57 3.35
C VAL A 247 -2.62 -0.39 3.04
N ILE A 248 -2.65 -1.03 1.86
CA ILE A 248 -1.52 -1.81 1.35
C ILE A 248 -0.72 -0.93 0.38
N VAL A 249 0.54 -0.68 0.69
CA VAL A 249 1.48 -0.01 -0.21
C VAL A 249 2.08 -1.05 -1.15
N THR A 250 1.89 -0.82 -2.45
CA THR A 250 2.27 -1.77 -3.51
C THR A 250 3.39 -1.26 -4.40
N GLY A 251 3.74 0.02 -4.30
CA GLY A 251 4.75 0.62 -5.16
C GLY A 251 5.05 2.05 -4.80
N TYR A 252 6.07 2.59 -5.44
CA TYR A 252 6.46 3.98 -5.30
C TYR A 252 7.22 4.48 -6.53
N THR A 253 7.24 5.80 -6.65
CA THR A 253 8.14 6.57 -7.51
C THR A 253 8.86 7.61 -6.63
N PRO A 254 9.74 8.46 -7.18
CA PRO A 254 10.35 9.54 -6.39
C PRO A 254 9.32 10.48 -5.74
N ASP A 255 8.13 10.62 -6.35
CA ASP A 255 7.14 11.64 -5.95
C ASP A 255 5.78 11.04 -5.53
N SER A 256 5.55 9.74 -5.72
CA SER A 256 4.26 9.09 -5.45
C SER A 256 4.38 7.73 -4.77
N VAL A 257 3.28 7.32 -4.15
CA VAL A 257 3.09 6.03 -3.50
C VAL A 257 1.84 5.37 -4.09
N SER A 258 1.98 4.13 -4.56
CA SER A 258 0.89 3.30 -5.08
C SER A 258 0.24 2.54 -3.95
N ILE A 259 -1.09 2.65 -3.86
CA ILE A 259 -1.89 2.16 -2.74
C ILE A 259 -3.01 1.26 -3.25
N ALA A 260 -3.21 0.14 -2.58
CA ALA A 260 -4.38 -0.72 -2.68
C ALA A 260 -5.18 -0.62 -1.37
N ASP A 261 -6.46 -0.27 -1.48
CA ASP A 261 -7.30 0.09 -0.34
C ASP A 261 -8.79 -0.08 -0.70
N ASN A 262 -9.49 -0.88 0.10
CA ASN A 262 -10.95 -1.03 0.06
C ASN A 262 -11.51 -1.34 -1.35
N GLY A 263 -10.85 -2.24 -2.09
CA GLY A 263 -11.25 -2.65 -3.44
C GLY A 263 -10.82 -1.68 -4.54
N ARG A 264 -9.98 -0.69 -4.24
CA ARG A 264 -9.53 0.33 -5.18
C ARG A 264 -8.01 0.45 -5.18
N TYR A 265 -7.47 0.84 -6.32
CA TYR A 265 -6.06 1.19 -6.48
C TYR A 265 -5.97 2.68 -6.79
N TYR A 266 -5.08 3.38 -6.10
CA TYR A 266 -4.85 4.80 -6.33
C TYR A 266 -3.43 5.21 -5.95
N GLU A 267 -3.02 6.38 -6.42
CA GLU A 267 -1.76 6.99 -6.02
C GLU A 267 -1.99 8.17 -5.07
N ARG A 268 -0.97 8.43 -4.26
CA ARG A 268 -0.84 9.65 -3.46
C ARG A 268 0.54 10.24 -3.68
N THR A 269 0.64 11.56 -3.57
CA THR A 269 1.97 12.18 -3.52
C THR A 269 2.70 11.68 -2.29
N LEU A 270 4.02 11.48 -2.41
CA LEU A 270 4.87 10.99 -1.33
C LEU A 270 4.71 11.88 -0.08
N GLN A 271 4.68 13.19 -0.26
CA GLN A 271 4.49 14.15 0.83
C GLN A 271 3.18 13.91 1.60
N ILE A 272 2.07 13.67 0.91
CA ILE A 272 0.77 13.45 1.54
C ILE A 272 0.75 12.10 2.26
N PHE A 273 1.29 11.06 1.64
CA PHE A 273 1.42 9.73 2.27
C PHE A 273 2.22 9.81 3.57
N LEU A 274 3.41 10.42 3.55
CA LEU A 274 4.27 10.56 4.73
C LEU A 274 3.61 11.40 5.84
N ALA A 275 2.88 12.46 5.48
CA ALA A 275 2.13 13.25 6.45
C ALA A 275 0.96 12.48 7.09
N SER A 276 0.38 11.53 6.36
CA SER A 276 -0.67 10.64 6.86
C SER A 276 -0.11 9.55 7.78
N TRP A 277 0.91 8.84 7.28
CA TRP A 277 1.56 7.72 7.97
C TRP A 277 2.24 8.13 9.28
N SER A 278 2.86 9.31 9.30
CA SER A 278 3.51 9.83 10.51
C SER A 278 2.56 10.21 11.63
N ALA A 279 1.28 10.47 11.33
CA ALA A 279 0.27 10.74 12.36
C ALA A 279 -0.01 9.51 13.25
N LEU A 280 0.33 8.31 12.78
CA LEU A 280 0.20 7.05 13.52
C LEU A 280 1.57 6.44 13.85
N GLY A 281 2.61 7.28 13.89
CA GLY A 281 3.95 6.88 14.33
C GLY A 281 4.72 6.03 13.33
N ASN A 282 4.50 6.22 12.02
CA ASN A 282 5.15 5.45 10.96
C ASN A 282 5.01 3.93 11.18
N MET A 283 3.78 3.53 11.50
CA MET A 283 3.44 2.16 11.85
C MET A 283 3.14 1.33 10.60
N ALA A 284 3.69 0.12 10.53
CA ALA A 284 3.45 -0.78 9.41
C ALA A 284 3.62 -2.26 9.79
N ILE A 285 3.09 -3.13 8.93
CA ILE A 285 3.39 -4.56 8.89
C ILE A 285 4.15 -4.86 7.59
N MET A 286 5.25 -5.58 7.74
CA MET A 286 6.11 -6.06 6.67
C MET A 286 6.19 -7.59 6.73
N ALA A 287 6.70 -8.23 5.68
CA ALA A 287 6.89 -9.67 5.72
C ALA A 287 7.96 -10.02 6.76
N GLY A 288 7.78 -11.16 7.43
CA GLY A 288 8.82 -11.73 8.26
C GLY A 288 10.03 -12.19 7.42
N ASN A 289 11.17 -12.34 8.10
CA ASN A 289 12.44 -12.73 7.48
C ASN A 289 12.49 -14.22 7.09
#